data_AF-A0A7S0DM34-F1
#
_entry.id   AF-A0A7S0DM34-F1
#
_cell.length_a   1.000
_cell.length_b   1.000
_cell.length_c   1.000
_cell.angle_alpha   90.00
_cell.angle_beta   90.00
_cell.angle_gamma   90.00
#
_symmetry.space_group_name_H-M   'P 1'
#
loop_
_entity.id
_entity.type
_entity.pdbx_description
1 polymer ?
#
loop_
_entity_poly.entity_id
_entity_poly.type
_entity_poly.pdbx_seq_one_letter_code
_entity_poly.pdbx_strand_id
1 'polypeptide(L)'
;QYWNSGELLEREPTYLGHGRVVGLVRWRQQRWDRVDCNLNPDYQALGGFGSVCTSTIDVWPWIPVFSYQGSKETFGLNWVFENAPGVLSYTWAAATGRWYPGGGFVQDFPPVTNFTMIDGLPSSRSTASNLIDYLQNVTWIDAFTKVVFIEYNIYNANEDLWLIARMNLEFPNTGGVLPSSRFHVLAEISYPFKNVSIGLWVIKSICLLMAIWHFVHWSVDFCFVNQRAPIGEKLNIESFYAFVEIFINLLYALVVFAQIVLIFKTREIQFSNQDSYVDMSEIAFVG
;
A
#
# COMPACT_ATOMS: atom_id res chain seq x y z
N GLN A 1 17.89 17.98 -20.51
CA GLN A 1 17.24 17.45 -21.74
C GLN A 1 17.41 15.94 -21.73
N TYR A 2 16.39 15.18 -21.32
CA TYR A 2 16.14 13.78 -21.69
C TYR A 2 14.70 13.47 -21.24
N TRP A 3 13.74 14.02 -21.98
CA TRP A 3 12.36 13.54 -21.95
C TRP A 3 12.25 12.54 -23.09
N ASN A 4 12.05 11.26 -22.75
CA ASN A 4 11.79 10.23 -23.76
C ASN A 4 10.48 10.57 -24.47
N SER A 5 10.59 10.81 -25.76
CA SER A 5 9.49 10.95 -26.73
C SER A 5 8.91 9.59 -27.07
N GLY A 6 8.33 8.90 -26.07
CA GLY A 6 7.30 7.91 -26.33
C GLY A 6 5.97 8.65 -26.42
N GLU A 7 5.16 8.39 -27.44
CA GLU A 7 3.78 8.85 -27.50
C GLU A 7 3.02 8.27 -26.30
N LEU A 8 3.03 9.01 -25.19
CA LEU A 8 2.11 8.78 -24.09
C LEU A 8 0.72 9.07 -24.65
N LEU A 9 -0.20 8.11 -24.55
CA LEU A 9 -1.62 8.39 -24.75
C LEU A 9 -1.95 9.54 -23.79
N GLU A 10 -2.13 10.75 -24.32
CA GLU A 10 -2.36 11.97 -23.53
C GLU A 10 -3.71 11.86 -22.80
N ARG A 11 -3.72 11.15 -21.67
CA ARG A 11 -4.82 11.18 -20.72
C ARG A 11 -4.73 12.51 -19.98
N GLU A 12 -5.82 13.27 -19.99
CA GLU A 12 -5.90 14.49 -19.19
C GLU A 12 -5.65 14.16 -17.70
N PRO A 13 -4.74 14.88 -17.03
CA PRO A 13 -4.43 14.64 -15.63
C PRO A 13 -5.66 14.92 -14.76
N THR A 14 -5.98 14.00 -13.85
CA THR A 14 -7.07 14.19 -12.88
C THR A 14 -6.56 14.96 -11.68
N TYR A 15 -7.27 16.03 -11.31
CA TYR A 15 -6.95 16.88 -10.16
C TYR A 15 -8.00 16.75 -9.06
N LEU A 16 -7.53 16.75 -7.81
CA LEU A 16 -8.34 16.83 -6.60
C LEU A 16 -7.89 18.06 -5.81
N GLY A 17 -8.64 19.15 -5.94
CA GLY A 17 -8.24 20.46 -5.42
C GLY A 17 -6.96 20.93 -6.10
N HIS A 18 -5.89 21.09 -5.32
CA HIS A 18 -4.55 21.48 -5.80
C HIS A 18 -3.60 20.30 -6.04
N GLY A 19 -4.04 19.06 -5.76
CA GLY A 19 -3.24 17.86 -5.97
C GLY A 19 -3.59 17.17 -7.29
N ARG A 20 -2.58 16.58 -7.94
CA ARG A 20 -2.72 15.71 -9.11
C ARG A 20 -2.79 14.25 -8.66
N VAL A 21 -3.73 13.47 -9.16
CA VAL A 21 -3.74 12.02 -8.96
C VAL A 21 -2.60 11.39 -9.77
N VAL A 22 -1.79 10.55 -9.12
CA VAL A 22 -0.64 9.88 -9.74
C VAL A 22 -0.92 8.39 -9.88
N GLY A 23 -0.80 7.89 -11.11
CA GLY A 23 -1.20 6.54 -11.48
C GLY A 23 -2.73 6.39 -11.55
N LEU A 24 -3.18 5.15 -11.57
CA LEU A 24 -4.60 4.80 -11.56
C LEU A 24 -5.19 4.76 -10.15
N VAL A 25 -6.52 4.85 -10.05
CA VAL A 25 -7.22 4.51 -8.81
C VAL A 25 -7.47 3.02 -8.82
N ARG A 26 -7.08 2.32 -7.76
CA ARG A 26 -7.20 0.87 -7.63
C ARG A 26 -8.29 0.51 -6.65
N TRP A 27 -9.19 -0.36 -7.06
CA TRP A 27 -10.07 -1.09 -6.15
C TRP A 27 -9.55 -2.50 -5.99
N ARG A 28 -9.42 -2.96 -4.76
CA ARG A 28 -8.93 -4.31 -4.46
C ARG A 28 -9.89 -4.98 -3.49
N GLN A 29 -10.38 -6.15 -3.86
CA GLN A 29 -11.36 -6.89 -3.10
C GLN A 29 -10.74 -8.15 -2.50
N GLN A 30 -11.14 -8.48 -1.28
CA GLN A 30 -10.90 -9.80 -0.72
C GLN A 30 -12.20 -10.52 -0.43
N ARG A 31 -12.21 -11.77 -0.90
CA ARG A 31 -13.33 -12.69 -0.80
C ARG A 31 -12.89 -13.87 0.04
N TRP A 32 -13.85 -14.54 0.64
CA TRP A 32 -13.62 -15.69 1.50
C TRP A 32 -14.28 -16.92 0.91
N ASP A 33 -13.58 -18.03 0.94
CA ASP A 33 -14.05 -19.28 0.36
C ASP A 33 -15.25 -19.82 1.16
N ARG A 34 -16.18 -20.44 0.44
CA ARG A 34 -17.38 -21.03 1.01
C ARG A 34 -17.02 -22.38 1.61
N VAL A 35 -17.37 -22.58 2.87
CA VAL A 35 -17.18 -23.86 3.55
C VAL A 35 -18.48 -24.35 4.15
N ASP A 36 -18.69 -25.66 4.10
CA ASP A 36 -19.78 -26.31 4.80
C ASP A 36 -19.51 -26.30 6.31
N CYS A 37 -20.43 -25.71 7.06
CA CYS A 37 -20.37 -25.68 8.52
C CYS A 37 -21.55 -26.46 9.11
N ASN A 38 -21.30 -27.10 10.25
CA ASN A 38 -22.32 -27.82 11.00
C ASN A 38 -23.25 -26.82 11.70
N LEU A 39 -24.28 -26.39 10.97
CA LEU A 39 -25.38 -25.59 11.51
C LEU A 39 -26.37 -26.50 12.24
N ASN A 40 -27.07 -25.96 13.25
CA ASN A 40 -28.18 -26.70 13.88
C ASN A 40 -29.20 -27.10 12.78
N PRO A 41 -29.68 -28.36 12.72
CA PRO A 41 -30.69 -28.83 11.79
C PRO A 41 -31.89 -27.89 11.60
N ASP A 42 -32.32 -27.19 12.66
CA ASP A 42 -33.40 -26.20 12.59
C ASP A 42 -33.07 -25.03 11.64
N TYR A 43 -31.82 -24.58 11.62
CA TYR A 43 -31.34 -23.54 10.70
C TYR A 43 -31.04 -24.08 9.30
N GLN A 44 -30.68 -25.37 9.18
CA GLN A 44 -30.51 -26.02 7.87
C GLN A 44 -31.85 -26.16 7.14
N ALA A 45 -32.92 -26.49 7.87
CA ALA A 45 -34.28 -26.65 7.33
C ALA A 45 -34.90 -25.34 6.82
N LEU A 46 -34.43 -24.19 7.31
CA LEU A 46 -34.87 -22.87 6.83
C LEU A 46 -34.35 -22.52 5.44
N GLY A 47 -33.44 -23.33 4.87
CA GLY A 47 -33.22 -23.43 3.42
C GLY A 47 -32.85 -22.16 2.66
N GLY A 48 -32.46 -21.07 3.33
CA GLY A 48 -32.32 -19.78 2.67
C GLY A 48 -31.10 -19.02 3.14
N PHE A 49 -30.16 -18.76 2.22
CA PHE A 49 -29.26 -17.59 2.09
C PHE A 49 -28.56 -16.97 3.33
N GLY A 50 -28.73 -17.47 4.55
CA GLY A 50 -28.42 -16.73 5.79
C GLY A 50 -27.27 -17.28 6.62
N SER A 51 -26.78 -18.48 6.32
CA SER A 51 -25.69 -19.11 7.05
C SER A 51 -24.57 -19.50 6.10
N VAL A 52 -23.97 -18.49 5.50
CA VAL A 52 -22.77 -18.64 4.68
C VAL A 52 -21.57 -18.72 5.62
N CYS A 53 -21.01 -19.91 5.74
CA CYS A 53 -19.79 -20.11 6.48
C CYS A 53 -18.58 -19.93 5.56
N THR A 54 -17.57 -19.27 6.11
CA THR A 54 -16.37 -18.90 5.40
C THR A 54 -15.16 -19.17 6.28
N SER A 55 -14.07 -19.70 5.72
CA SER A 55 -12.86 -20.04 6.49
C SER A 55 -11.66 -19.17 6.10
N THR A 56 -11.21 -19.29 4.87
CA THR A 56 -9.96 -18.74 4.34
C THR A 56 -10.21 -17.80 3.18
N ILE A 57 -9.20 -17.00 2.83
CA ILE A 57 -9.25 -16.15 1.66
C ILE A 57 -9.44 -16.98 0.39
N ASP A 58 -10.34 -16.52 -0.47
CA ASP A 58 -10.58 -17.12 -1.78
C ASP A 58 -9.51 -16.64 -2.75
N VAL A 59 -8.65 -17.57 -3.16
CA VAL A 59 -7.56 -17.35 -4.12
C VAL A 59 -7.89 -17.92 -5.49
N TRP A 60 -9.03 -18.58 -5.65
CA TRP A 60 -9.40 -19.21 -6.90
C TRP A 60 -9.97 -18.18 -7.87
N PRO A 61 -9.74 -18.33 -9.18
CA PRO A 61 -10.40 -17.49 -10.17
C PRO A 61 -11.92 -17.57 -10.00
N TRP A 62 -12.55 -16.42 -9.75
CA TRP A 62 -13.98 -16.34 -9.53
C TRP A 62 -14.63 -15.67 -10.73
N ILE A 63 -15.57 -16.34 -11.40
CA ILE A 63 -16.27 -15.73 -12.53
C ILE A 63 -17.66 -15.30 -12.05
N PRO A 64 -18.05 -14.03 -12.22
CA PRO A 64 -19.39 -13.59 -11.90
C PRO A 64 -20.44 -14.35 -12.72
N VAL A 65 -21.56 -14.71 -12.08
CA VAL A 65 -22.63 -15.52 -12.68
C VAL A 65 -23.19 -14.89 -13.97
N PHE A 66 -23.14 -13.55 -14.10
CA PHE A 66 -23.63 -12.79 -15.25
C PHE A 66 -22.52 -12.10 -16.05
N SER A 67 -21.32 -12.67 -16.11
CA SER A 67 -20.26 -12.09 -16.95
C SER A 67 -20.55 -12.36 -18.43
N TYR A 68 -20.95 -11.32 -19.18
CA TYR A 68 -21.00 -11.40 -20.63
C TYR A 68 -19.56 -11.45 -21.19
N GLN A 69 -19.24 -12.38 -22.08
CA GLN A 69 -17.88 -12.52 -22.62
C GLN A 69 -17.36 -11.23 -23.29
N GLY A 70 -18.24 -10.47 -23.96
CA GLY A 70 -17.87 -9.22 -24.61
C GLY A 70 -17.46 -8.09 -23.65
N SER A 71 -18.04 -8.01 -22.45
CA SER A 71 -17.72 -6.95 -21.49
C SER A 71 -16.42 -7.18 -20.73
N LYS A 72 -16.03 -8.45 -20.52
CA LYS A 72 -14.74 -8.81 -19.94
C LYS A 72 -13.57 -8.28 -20.79
N GLU A 73 -13.67 -8.48 -22.10
CA GLU A 73 -12.66 -8.01 -23.08
C GLU A 73 -12.71 -6.49 -23.25
N THR A 74 -13.91 -5.89 -23.20
CA THR A 74 -14.11 -4.44 -23.33
C THR A 74 -13.45 -3.65 -22.21
N PHE A 75 -13.49 -4.16 -20.97
CA PHE A 75 -12.96 -3.47 -19.80
C PHE A 75 -11.64 -4.05 -19.25
N GLY A 76 -11.05 -5.04 -19.93
CA GLY A 76 -9.79 -5.67 -19.52
C GLY A 76 -9.87 -6.37 -18.14
N LEU A 77 -11.04 -6.91 -17.78
CA LEU A 77 -11.28 -7.45 -16.45
C LEU A 77 -10.67 -8.84 -16.29
N ASN A 78 -9.80 -8.98 -15.30
CA ASN A 78 -9.22 -10.26 -14.95
C ASN A 78 -9.71 -10.70 -13.57
N TRP A 79 -10.62 -11.67 -13.52
CA TRP A 79 -11.17 -12.19 -12.26
C TRP A 79 -10.25 -13.20 -11.58
N VAL A 80 -8.96 -12.91 -11.58
CA VAL A 80 -7.91 -13.74 -11.03
C VAL A 80 -7.41 -13.05 -9.77
N PHE A 81 -7.23 -13.83 -8.71
CA PHE A 81 -6.61 -13.35 -7.50
C PHE A 81 -5.15 -12.97 -7.78
N GLU A 82 -4.81 -11.71 -7.50
CA GLU A 82 -3.43 -11.23 -7.57
C GLU A 82 -2.77 -11.36 -6.19
N ASN A 83 -1.59 -11.98 -6.16
CA ASN A 83 -0.77 -11.98 -4.96
C ASN A 83 -0.15 -10.61 -4.73
N ALA A 84 0.07 -10.25 -3.46
CA ALA A 84 0.79 -9.02 -3.13
C ALA A 84 2.19 -9.03 -3.76
N PRO A 85 2.64 -7.91 -4.38
CA PRO A 85 3.99 -7.82 -4.94
C PRO A 85 5.09 -7.84 -3.86
N GLY A 86 4.73 -7.56 -2.60
CA GLY A 86 5.66 -7.53 -1.45
C GLY A 86 5.15 -8.32 -0.25
N VAL A 87 6.10 -8.82 0.56
CA VAL A 87 5.83 -9.56 1.82
C VAL A 87 5.20 -8.67 2.89
N LEU A 88 5.31 -7.33 2.75
CA LEU A 88 4.89 -6.33 3.74
C LEU A 88 3.57 -5.63 3.41
N SER A 89 2.86 -6.03 2.36
CA SER A 89 1.61 -5.36 1.95
C SER A 89 0.41 -5.73 2.83
N TYR A 90 0.53 -5.74 4.16
CA TYR A 90 -0.62 -5.95 5.04
C TYR A 90 -1.36 -4.65 5.31
N THR A 91 -2.68 -4.69 5.26
CA THR A 91 -3.55 -3.57 5.62
C THR A 91 -4.26 -3.85 6.93
N TRP A 92 -4.03 -2.99 7.91
CA TRP A 92 -4.82 -2.97 9.14
C TRP A 92 -6.16 -2.30 8.85
N ALA A 93 -7.24 -2.99 9.18
CA ALA A 93 -8.57 -2.44 9.11
C ALA A 93 -9.09 -2.16 10.52
N ALA A 94 -9.25 -0.87 10.81
CA ALA A 94 -9.43 -0.39 12.18
C ALA A 94 -10.81 -0.70 12.77
N ALA A 95 -11.84 -0.93 11.94
CA ALA A 95 -13.18 -1.12 12.46
C ALA A 95 -13.42 -2.55 12.98
N THR A 96 -12.85 -3.58 12.34
CA THR A 96 -12.86 -4.95 12.89
C THR A 96 -11.61 -5.33 13.69
N GLY A 97 -10.55 -4.53 13.59
CA GLY A 97 -9.27 -4.82 14.24
C GLY A 97 -8.54 -6.02 13.63
N ARG A 98 -8.66 -6.21 12.31
CA ARG A 98 -8.06 -7.31 11.56
C ARG A 98 -6.96 -6.85 10.62
N TRP A 99 -6.00 -7.75 10.39
CA TRP A 99 -4.99 -7.61 9.36
C TRP A 99 -5.43 -8.37 8.12
N TYR A 100 -5.42 -7.68 6.99
CA TYR A 100 -5.68 -8.26 5.69
C TYR A 100 -4.38 -8.35 4.89
N PRO A 101 -4.13 -9.46 4.17
CA PRO A 101 -2.96 -9.57 3.29
C PRO A 101 -3.07 -8.58 2.12
N GLY A 102 -1.98 -8.39 1.37
CA GLY A 102 -1.97 -7.44 0.25
C GLY A 102 -2.60 -7.95 -1.03
N GLY A 103 -2.83 -9.26 -1.13
CA GLY A 103 -3.45 -9.86 -2.31
C GLY A 103 -4.93 -9.52 -2.44
N GLY A 104 -5.51 -9.85 -3.59
CA GLY A 104 -6.94 -9.66 -3.83
C GLY A 104 -7.30 -9.67 -5.31
N PHE A 105 -8.60 -9.53 -5.58
CA PHE A 105 -9.12 -9.27 -6.90
C PHE A 105 -9.02 -7.77 -7.19
N VAL A 106 -8.24 -7.40 -8.19
CA VAL A 106 -7.86 -6.01 -8.45
C VAL A 106 -8.62 -5.48 -9.65
N GLN A 107 -9.10 -4.24 -9.54
CA GLN A 107 -9.67 -3.48 -10.64
C GLN A 107 -9.13 -2.05 -10.64
N ASP A 108 -8.48 -1.68 -11.74
CA ASP A 108 -7.93 -0.32 -11.91
C ASP A 108 -8.87 0.56 -12.73
N PHE A 109 -8.90 1.85 -12.37
CA PHE A 109 -9.73 2.88 -12.97
C PHE A 109 -8.88 4.04 -13.52
N PRO A 110 -9.16 4.51 -14.75
CA PRO A 110 -10.07 3.92 -15.73
C PRO A 110 -9.48 2.64 -16.34
N PRO A 111 -10.32 1.70 -16.83
CA PRO A 111 -9.87 0.40 -17.32
C PRO A 111 -8.85 0.56 -18.45
N VAL A 112 -7.88 -0.36 -18.49
CA VAL A 112 -6.90 -0.48 -19.59
C VAL A 112 -7.63 -1.14 -20.74
N THR A 113 -8.26 -0.34 -21.60
CA THR A 113 -8.93 -0.85 -22.80
C THR A 113 -8.00 -0.71 -24.00
N ASN A 114 -8.02 -1.70 -24.90
CA ASN A 114 -7.36 -1.59 -26.22
C ASN A 114 -8.16 -0.70 -27.19
N PHE A 115 -9.10 0.10 -26.67
CA PHE A 115 -9.93 0.96 -27.50
C PHE A 115 -9.15 2.22 -27.86
N THR A 116 -8.63 2.22 -29.09
CA THR A 116 -8.62 3.43 -29.91
C THR A 116 -10.01 4.04 -29.84
N MET A 117 -10.06 5.32 -29.48
CA MET A 117 -11.23 6.22 -29.53
C MET A 117 -12.38 5.69 -30.40
N ILE A 118 -13.39 5.08 -29.78
CA ILE A 118 -14.72 5.04 -30.39
C ILE A 118 -15.47 6.16 -29.72
N ASP A 119 -15.88 7.10 -30.56
CA ASP A 119 -16.61 8.33 -30.27
C ASP A 119 -15.82 9.34 -29.44
N GLY A 120 -15.22 10.32 -30.14
CA GLY A 120 -14.52 11.51 -29.63
C GLY A 120 -14.48 11.66 -28.11
N LEU A 121 -13.33 11.26 -27.52
CA LEU A 121 -13.02 11.22 -26.09
C LEU A 121 -14.19 10.77 -25.19
N PRO A 122 -14.35 9.47 -24.90
CA PRO A 122 -15.00 9.11 -23.65
C PRO A 122 -14.09 9.67 -22.55
N SER A 123 -14.57 10.72 -21.87
CA SER A 123 -13.92 11.23 -20.66
C SER A 123 -13.55 10.04 -19.77
N SER A 124 -12.37 10.07 -19.16
CA SER A 124 -11.95 9.04 -18.18
C SER A 124 -13.06 8.71 -17.17
N ARG A 125 -13.90 9.71 -16.85
CA ARG A 125 -15.10 9.63 -16.02
C ARG A 125 -16.22 8.76 -16.58
N SER A 126 -16.60 8.88 -17.86
CA SER A 126 -17.69 8.09 -18.43
C SER A 126 -17.33 6.62 -18.53
N THR A 127 -16.08 6.31 -18.91
CA THR A 127 -15.58 4.92 -18.92
C THR A 127 -15.53 4.34 -17.51
N ALA A 128 -15.09 5.11 -16.52
CA ALA A 128 -15.10 4.68 -15.12
C ALA A 128 -16.52 4.44 -14.60
N SER A 129 -17.49 5.30 -14.95
CA SER A 129 -18.90 5.13 -14.57
C SER A 129 -19.48 3.84 -15.17
N ASN A 130 -19.26 3.61 -16.47
CA ASN A 130 -19.75 2.41 -17.14
C ASN A 130 -19.14 1.13 -16.54
N LEU A 131 -17.87 1.19 -16.12
CA LEU A 131 -17.23 0.10 -15.41
C LEU A 131 -17.88 -0.14 -14.04
N ILE A 132 -18.17 0.91 -13.27
CA ILE A 132 -18.87 0.78 -11.98
C ILE A 132 -20.25 0.15 -12.18
N ASP A 133 -21.03 0.62 -13.16
CA ASP A 133 -22.35 0.07 -13.47
C ASP A 133 -22.26 -1.41 -13.88
N TYR A 134 -21.22 -1.76 -14.63
CA TYR A 134 -20.93 -3.14 -14.97
C TYR A 134 -20.58 -3.99 -13.73
N LEU A 135 -19.69 -3.52 -12.86
CA LEU A 135 -19.31 -4.21 -11.62
C LEU A 135 -20.53 -4.43 -10.71
N GLN A 136 -21.45 -3.48 -10.69
CA GLN A 136 -22.72 -3.60 -9.97
C GLN A 136 -23.61 -4.70 -10.59
N ASN A 137 -23.76 -4.71 -11.92
CA ASN A 137 -24.58 -5.70 -12.62
C ASN A 137 -24.06 -7.13 -12.46
N VAL A 138 -22.74 -7.31 -12.40
CA VAL A 138 -22.13 -8.63 -12.18
C VAL A 138 -22.01 -9.01 -10.71
N THR A 139 -22.56 -8.21 -9.79
CA THR A 139 -22.48 -8.46 -8.34
C THR A 139 -21.04 -8.67 -7.86
N TRP A 140 -20.13 -7.78 -8.29
CA TRP A 140 -18.72 -7.86 -7.90
C TRP A 140 -18.56 -7.93 -6.38
N ILE A 141 -19.30 -7.10 -5.64
CA ILE A 141 -19.44 -7.18 -4.18
C ILE A 141 -20.64 -8.05 -3.85
N ASP A 142 -20.40 -9.11 -3.09
CA ASP A 142 -21.39 -10.11 -2.68
C ASP A 142 -21.22 -10.55 -1.21
N ALA A 143 -22.00 -11.53 -0.76
CA ALA A 143 -21.96 -12.05 0.61
C ALA A 143 -20.62 -12.67 1.04
N PHE A 144 -19.76 -13.03 0.08
CA PHE A 144 -18.43 -13.61 0.33
C PHE A 144 -17.35 -12.55 0.42
N THR A 145 -17.65 -11.31 0.02
CA THR A 145 -16.76 -10.17 0.14
C THR A 145 -16.59 -9.79 1.60
N LYS A 146 -15.34 -9.68 2.06
CA LYS A 146 -15.04 -9.27 3.45
C LYS A 146 -14.49 -7.87 3.55
N VAL A 147 -13.74 -7.44 2.54
CA VAL A 147 -13.19 -6.10 2.51
C VAL A 147 -12.97 -5.64 1.08
N VAL A 148 -13.24 -4.36 0.83
CA VAL A 148 -12.89 -3.66 -0.40
C VAL A 148 -11.98 -2.49 -0.03
N PHE A 149 -10.82 -2.44 -0.67
CA PHE A 149 -9.83 -1.36 -0.56
C PHE A 149 -9.98 -0.43 -1.76
N ILE A 150 -9.99 0.87 -1.51
CA ILE A 150 -9.92 1.93 -2.50
C ILE A 150 -8.62 2.67 -2.25
N GLU A 151 -7.69 2.54 -3.19
CA GLU A 151 -6.29 2.96 -3.05
C GLU A 151 -5.94 3.94 -4.18
N TYR A 152 -5.43 5.11 -3.82
CA TYR A 152 -5.01 6.13 -4.78
C TYR A 152 -3.94 7.03 -4.16
N ASN A 153 -3.11 7.62 -5.03
CA ASN A 153 -2.06 8.53 -4.62
C ASN A 153 -2.30 9.92 -5.21
N ILE A 154 -2.10 10.96 -4.41
CA ILE A 154 -2.17 12.35 -4.85
C ILE A 154 -0.80 12.98 -4.63
N TYR A 155 -0.32 13.73 -5.61
CA TYR A 155 0.87 14.56 -5.50
C TYR A 155 0.50 16.04 -5.63
N ASN A 156 0.89 16.84 -4.64
CA ASN A 156 0.73 18.28 -4.66
C ASN A 156 2.05 18.94 -5.07
N ALA A 157 2.08 19.51 -6.28
CA ALA A 157 3.26 20.16 -6.84
C ALA A 157 3.64 21.48 -6.14
N ASN A 158 2.69 22.15 -5.47
CA ASN A 158 2.96 23.42 -4.78
C ASN A 158 3.85 23.19 -3.55
N GLU A 159 3.46 22.22 -2.73
CA GLU A 159 4.11 21.90 -1.45
C GLU A 159 5.14 20.75 -1.56
N ASP A 160 5.20 20.06 -2.71
CA ASP A 160 6.05 18.88 -2.92
C ASP A 160 5.68 17.71 -1.97
N LEU A 161 4.38 17.54 -1.72
CA LEU A 161 3.85 16.52 -0.81
C LEU A 161 3.12 15.42 -1.57
N TRP A 162 3.38 14.18 -1.19
CA TRP A 162 2.63 13.01 -1.59
C TRP A 162 1.62 12.64 -0.52
N LEU A 163 0.42 12.29 -0.94
CA LEU A 163 -0.64 11.74 -0.12
C LEU A 163 -0.94 10.33 -0.63
N ILE A 164 -0.71 9.33 0.21
CA ILE A 164 -1.09 7.94 -0.03
C ILE A 164 -2.38 7.70 0.72
N ALA A 165 -3.48 7.58 -0.02
CA ALA A 165 -4.81 7.41 0.54
C ALA A 165 -5.27 5.96 0.40
N ARG A 166 -5.74 5.38 1.50
CA ARG A 166 -6.38 4.06 1.52
C ARG A 166 -7.69 4.15 2.28
N MET A 167 -8.78 3.78 1.62
CA MET A 167 -10.10 3.65 2.24
C MET A 167 -10.50 2.19 2.18
N ASN A 168 -11.01 1.66 3.30
CA ASN A 168 -11.37 0.26 3.44
C ASN A 168 -12.86 0.20 3.78
N LEU A 169 -13.60 -0.66 3.11
CA LEU A 169 -14.99 -0.97 3.39
C LEU A 169 -15.04 -2.43 3.86
N GLU A 170 -15.22 -2.66 5.16
CA GLU A 170 -15.31 -4.00 5.73
C GLU A 170 -16.76 -4.49 5.80
N PHE A 171 -16.96 -5.76 5.47
CA PHE A 171 -18.26 -6.42 5.45
C PHE A 171 -18.23 -7.57 6.47
N PRO A 172 -18.70 -7.34 7.71
CA PRO A 172 -18.73 -8.40 8.72
C PRO A 172 -19.77 -9.47 8.37
N ASN A 173 -19.59 -10.68 8.90
CA ASN A 173 -20.49 -11.82 8.65
C ASN A 173 -21.93 -11.57 9.16
N THR A 174 -22.11 -10.63 10.07
CA THR A 174 -23.42 -10.19 10.57
C THR A 174 -24.16 -9.29 9.59
N GLY A 175 -23.53 -8.91 8.48
CA GLY A 175 -24.02 -7.88 7.55
C GLY A 175 -23.67 -6.46 7.99
N GLY A 176 -23.90 -5.51 7.10
CA GLY A 176 -23.52 -4.10 7.26
C GLY A 176 -22.19 -3.76 6.58
N VAL A 177 -21.79 -2.49 6.70
CA VAL A 177 -20.54 -1.96 6.14
C VAL A 177 -19.84 -1.11 7.19
N LEU A 178 -18.58 -1.41 7.46
CA LEU A 178 -17.74 -0.66 8.38
C LEU A 178 -16.64 0.06 7.59
N PRO A 179 -16.81 1.37 7.31
CA PRO A 179 -15.79 2.14 6.61
C PRO A 179 -14.63 2.51 7.55
N SER A 180 -13.41 2.47 7.04
CA SER A 180 -12.23 3.05 7.69
C SER A 180 -11.32 3.70 6.64
N SER A 181 -10.58 4.72 7.03
CA SER A 181 -9.68 5.44 6.12
C SER A 181 -8.33 5.70 6.78
N ARG A 182 -7.26 5.60 6.00
CA ARG A 182 -5.89 5.92 6.40
C ARG A 182 -5.21 6.76 5.33
N PHE A 183 -4.63 7.87 5.77
CA PHE A 183 -3.94 8.83 4.93
C PHE A 183 -2.50 8.98 5.43
N HIS A 184 -1.52 8.75 4.56
CA HIS A 184 -0.11 8.99 4.85
C HIS A 184 0.40 10.13 3.98
N VAL A 185 1.06 11.10 4.59
CA VAL A 185 1.64 12.26 3.88
C VAL A 185 3.16 12.14 3.90
N LEU A 186 3.79 12.21 2.73
CA LEU A 186 5.23 12.04 2.55
C LEU A 186 5.82 13.23 1.79
N ALA A 187 6.82 13.88 2.38
CA ALA A 187 7.38 15.13 1.86
C ALA A 187 8.66 14.97 1.02
N GLU A 188 9.27 13.78 0.98
CA GLU A 188 10.66 13.62 0.53
C GLU A 188 10.84 12.77 -0.74
N ILE A 189 9.74 12.42 -1.42
CA ILE A 189 9.77 11.47 -2.54
C ILE A 189 10.22 12.13 -3.86
N SER A 190 10.07 13.44 -4.00
CA SER A 190 10.16 14.07 -5.32
C SER A 190 11.54 14.64 -5.66
N TYR A 191 12.14 15.52 -4.84
CA TYR A 191 13.44 16.11 -5.22
C TYR A 191 14.35 16.50 -4.04
N PRO A 192 15.57 15.92 -3.94
CA PRO A 192 16.53 16.26 -2.89
C PRO A 192 17.20 17.65 -3.06
N PHE A 193 16.89 18.41 -4.12
CA PHE A 193 17.62 19.62 -4.51
C PHE A 193 16.78 20.91 -4.56
N LYS A 194 15.68 21.00 -3.81
CA LYS A 194 14.99 22.28 -3.54
C LYS A 194 15.75 23.00 -2.41
N ASN A 195 15.75 24.33 -2.38
CA ASN A 195 16.57 25.10 -1.43
C ASN A 195 16.36 24.70 0.05
N VAL A 196 15.12 24.36 0.43
CA VAL A 196 14.78 23.87 1.78
C VAL A 196 15.27 22.43 2.00
N SER A 197 15.20 21.56 0.99
CA SER A 197 15.66 20.18 1.13
C SER A 197 17.18 20.08 1.24
N ILE A 198 17.95 20.92 0.56
CA ILE A 198 19.42 20.93 0.69
C ILE A 198 19.84 21.17 2.15
N GLY A 199 19.21 22.13 2.84
CA GLY A 199 19.48 22.39 4.26
C GLY A 199 19.20 21.16 5.13
N LEU A 200 18.07 20.48 4.90
CA LEU A 200 17.72 19.23 5.60
C LEU A 200 18.71 18.10 5.29
N TRP A 201 19.16 17.95 4.04
CA TRP A 201 20.17 16.96 3.66
C TRP A 201 21.53 17.23 4.32
N VAL A 202 21.93 18.50 4.43
CA VAL A 202 23.15 18.88 5.16
C VAL A 202 23.02 18.53 6.64
N ILE A 203 21.88 18.86 7.27
CA ILE A 203 21.62 18.51 8.68
C ILE A 203 21.64 16.98 8.87
N LYS A 204 20.93 16.22 8.02
CA LYS A 204 20.93 14.75 8.05
C LYS A 204 22.34 14.19 7.90
N SER A 205 23.15 14.76 7.01
CA SER A 205 24.55 14.36 6.80
C SER A 205 25.42 14.66 8.03
N ILE A 206 25.24 15.81 8.68
CA ILE A 206 25.95 16.15 9.91
C ILE A 206 25.56 15.19 11.04
N CYS A 207 24.26 14.91 11.22
CA CYS A 207 23.79 13.94 12.20
C CYS A 207 24.37 12.54 11.95
N LEU A 208 24.53 12.14 10.69
CA LEU A 208 25.18 10.88 10.30
C LEU A 208 26.65 10.83 10.68
N LEU A 209 27.40 11.89 10.42
CA LEU A 209 28.80 11.98 10.83
C LEU A 209 28.94 11.95 12.36
N MET A 210 28.06 12.63 13.10
CA MET A 210 28.05 12.62 14.56
C MET A 210 27.75 11.23 15.12
N ALA A 211 26.80 10.50 14.54
CA ALA A 211 26.46 9.15 14.98
C ALA A 211 27.58 8.14 14.68
N ILE A 212 28.23 8.24 13.51
CA ILE A 212 29.40 7.42 13.18
C ILE A 212 30.55 7.71 14.16
N TRP A 213 30.80 8.99 14.44
CA TRP A 213 31.81 9.38 15.42
C TRP A 213 31.52 8.80 16.81
N HIS A 214 30.28 8.93 17.28
CA HIS A 214 29.85 8.35 18.55
C HIS A 214 30.03 6.83 18.59
N PHE A 215 29.65 6.13 17.53
CA PHE A 215 29.82 4.68 17.42
C PHE A 215 31.30 4.26 17.47
N VAL A 216 32.18 4.98 16.78
CA VAL A 216 33.63 4.71 16.79
C VAL A 216 34.22 4.96 18.17
N HIS A 217 33.90 6.09 18.79
CA HIS A 217 34.36 6.44 20.14
C HIS A 217 33.93 5.35 21.14
N TRP A 218 32.66 4.98 21.11
CA TRP A 218 32.11 3.92 21.95
C TRP A 218 32.80 2.56 21.73
N SER A 219 33.05 2.18 20.47
CA SER A 219 33.71 0.91 20.13
C SER A 219 35.13 0.84 20.68
N VAL A 220 35.84 1.97 20.68
CA VAL A 220 37.20 2.09 21.20
C VAL A 220 37.19 1.96 22.73
N ASP A 221 36.32 2.73 23.41
CA ASP A 221 36.19 2.66 24.88
C ASP A 221 35.79 1.26 25.34
N PHE A 222 34.82 0.63 24.67
CA PHE A 222 34.40 -0.73 24.95
C PHE A 222 35.54 -1.75 24.82
N CYS A 223 36.36 -1.65 23.77
CA CYS A 223 37.54 -2.50 23.59
C CYS A 223 38.58 -2.32 24.71
N PHE A 224 38.88 -1.07 25.09
CA PHE A 224 39.87 -0.78 26.11
C PHE A 224 39.42 -1.20 27.52
N VAL A 225 38.16 -0.97 27.86
CA VAL A 225 37.58 -1.37 29.17
C VAL A 225 37.55 -2.90 29.30
N ASN A 226 37.14 -3.60 28.24
CA ASN A 226 37.05 -5.07 28.30
C ASN A 226 38.40 -5.77 28.41
N GLN A 227 39.50 -5.13 27.97
CA GLN A 227 40.87 -5.66 28.14
C GLN A 227 41.42 -5.53 29.57
N ARG A 228 40.85 -4.65 30.43
CA ARG A 228 41.43 -4.31 31.74
C ARG A 228 40.62 -4.78 32.96
N ALA A 229 39.37 -5.21 32.78
CA ALA A 229 38.47 -5.50 33.89
C ALA A 229 38.30 -7.02 34.19
N PRO A 230 38.53 -7.49 35.44
CA PRO A 230 38.26 -8.86 35.84
C PRO A 230 36.76 -9.19 35.83
N ILE A 231 36.44 -10.46 35.58
CA ILE A 231 35.11 -10.98 35.17
C ILE A 231 34.00 -10.81 36.23
N GLY A 232 34.31 -10.52 37.49
CA GLY A 232 33.38 -10.64 38.63
C GLY A 232 32.57 -9.39 39.06
N GLU A 233 32.94 -8.17 38.65
CA GLU A 233 32.35 -6.91 39.18
C GLU A 233 31.48 -6.13 38.15
N LYS A 234 31.28 -6.68 36.95
CA LYS A 234 30.73 -5.97 35.77
C LYS A 234 29.20 -5.73 35.75
N LEU A 235 28.46 -6.16 36.77
CA LEU A 235 26.99 -6.16 36.75
C LEU A 235 26.45 -5.34 37.91
N ASN A 236 25.95 -4.14 37.63
CA ASN A 236 24.65 -3.68 38.16
C ASN A 236 24.25 -2.25 37.74
N ILE A 237 25.17 -1.37 37.31
CA ILE A 237 24.81 -0.01 36.85
C ILE A 237 25.51 0.37 35.53
N GLU A 238 26.80 0.06 35.36
CA GLU A 238 27.49 0.31 34.08
C GLU A 238 26.94 -0.55 32.92
N SER A 239 26.42 -1.75 33.23
CA SER A 239 25.77 -2.61 32.24
C SER A 239 24.49 -2.01 31.66
N PHE A 240 23.77 -1.16 32.42
CA PHE A 240 22.55 -0.51 31.93
C PHE A 240 22.89 0.59 30.92
N TYR A 241 23.85 1.45 31.22
CA TYR A 241 24.27 2.51 30.29
C TYR A 241 24.88 1.93 29.00
N ALA A 242 25.70 0.87 29.12
CA ALA A 242 26.20 0.16 27.95
C ALA A 242 25.06 -0.44 27.08
N PHE A 243 24.01 -0.97 27.71
CA PHE A 243 22.83 -1.46 26.98
C PHE A 243 22.09 -0.33 26.26
N VAL A 244 21.89 0.82 26.93
CA VAL A 244 21.23 1.99 26.33
C VAL A 244 22.04 2.50 25.13
N GLU A 245 23.37 2.57 25.23
CA GLU A 245 24.23 2.99 24.13
C GLU A 245 24.18 2.01 22.95
N ILE A 246 24.24 0.70 23.19
CA ILE A 246 24.07 -0.32 22.13
C ILE A 246 22.70 -0.15 21.47
N PHE A 247 21.65 0.03 22.26
CA PHE A 247 20.29 0.19 21.76
C PHE A 247 20.13 1.45 20.90
N ILE A 248 20.69 2.59 21.32
CA ILE A 248 20.69 3.84 20.54
C ILE A 248 21.44 3.66 19.21
N ASN A 249 22.62 3.03 19.22
CA ASN A 249 23.38 2.78 18.00
C ASN A 249 22.62 1.84 17.04
N LEU A 250 21.94 0.81 17.57
CA LEU A 250 21.12 -0.09 16.77
C LEU A 250 19.91 0.61 16.16
N LEU A 251 19.21 1.44 16.94
CA LEU A 251 18.12 2.28 16.44
C LEU A 251 18.61 3.22 15.35
N TYR A 252 19.77 3.85 15.53
CA TYR A 252 20.34 4.75 14.54
C TYR A 252 20.67 4.02 13.23
N ALA A 253 21.32 2.86 13.30
CA ALA A 253 21.61 2.04 12.14
C ALA A 253 20.32 1.61 11.40
N LEU A 254 19.27 1.27 12.15
CA LEU A 254 17.96 0.91 11.58
C LEU A 254 17.31 2.10 10.86
N VAL A 255 17.36 3.30 11.45
CA VAL A 255 16.82 4.52 10.81
C VAL A 255 17.58 4.85 9.53
N VAL A 256 18.91 4.80 9.55
CA VAL A 256 19.73 5.05 8.34
C VAL A 256 19.42 4.02 7.25
N PHE A 257 19.34 2.73 7.61
CA PHE A 257 18.98 1.67 6.69
C PHE A 257 17.59 1.91 6.07
N ALA A 258 16.59 2.23 6.91
CA ALA A 258 15.23 2.54 6.45
C ALA A 258 15.20 3.74 5.49
N GLN A 259 15.94 4.81 5.78
CA GLN A 259 16.04 5.98 4.91
C GLN A 259 16.70 5.64 3.56
N ILE A 260 17.77 4.83 3.56
CA ILE A 260 18.42 4.36 2.33
C ILE A 260 17.42 3.56 1.48
N VAL A 261 16.70 2.61 2.08
CA VAL A 261 15.66 1.83 1.40
C VAL A 261 14.58 2.74 0.82
N LEU A 262 14.12 3.74 1.58
CA LEU A 262 13.11 4.70 1.13
C LEU A 262 13.58 5.48 -0.10
N ILE A 263 14.84 5.94 -0.13
CA ILE A 263 15.44 6.65 -1.27
C ILE A 263 15.48 5.78 -2.52
N PHE A 264 15.92 4.53 -2.39
CA PHE A 264 15.99 3.61 -3.53
C PHE A 264 14.60 3.29 -4.10
N LYS A 265 13.62 2.95 -3.24
CA LYS A 265 12.24 2.67 -3.68
C LYS A 265 11.56 3.86 -4.33
N THR A 266 11.76 5.04 -3.75
CA THR A 266 11.26 6.30 -4.30
C THR A 266 11.75 6.54 -5.72
N ARG A 267 13.05 6.30 -5.98
CA ARG A 267 13.63 6.47 -7.31
C ARG A 267 13.00 5.53 -8.32
N GLU A 268 12.78 4.26 -7.98
CA GLU A 268 12.16 3.29 -8.89
C GLU A 268 10.76 3.75 -9.35
N ILE A 269 9.96 4.32 -8.44
CA ILE A 269 8.61 4.81 -8.76
C ILE A 269 8.62 5.99 -9.72
N GLN A 270 9.58 6.91 -9.60
CA GLN A 270 9.71 8.04 -10.53
C GLN A 270 9.93 7.60 -11.98
N PHE A 271 10.46 6.39 -12.19
CA PHE A 271 10.67 5.80 -13.52
C PHE A 271 9.51 4.90 -13.99
N SER A 272 8.47 4.71 -13.18
CA SER A 272 7.32 3.88 -13.55
C SER A 272 6.36 4.62 -14.50
N ASN A 273 5.83 3.90 -15.49
CA ASN A 273 4.85 4.44 -16.45
C ASN A 273 3.58 4.92 -15.73
N GLN A 274 3.15 6.16 -16.04
CA GLN A 274 1.97 6.82 -15.44
C GLN A 274 0.64 6.11 -15.76
N ASP A 275 0.64 5.15 -16.68
CA ASP A 275 -0.54 4.44 -17.15
C ASP A 275 -0.97 3.26 -16.26
N SER A 276 -0.24 3.01 -15.17
CA SER A 276 -0.50 1.91 -14.23
C SER A 276 -0.73 2.41 -12.80
N TYR A 277 -1.38 1.60 -11.97
CA TYR A 277 -1.43 1.86 -10.54
C TYR A 277 -0.03 1.81 -9.94
N VAL A 278 0.30 2.81 -9.13
CA VAL A 278 1.58 2.91 -8.43
C VAL A 278 1.40 2.44 -7.00
N ASP A 279 1.96 1.28 -6.66
CA ASP A 279 1.94 0.79 -5.29
C ASP A 279 2.96 1.56 -4.44
N MET A 280 2.46 2.37 -3.51
CA MET A 280 3.28 3.08 -2.52
C MET A 280 3.17 2.47 -1.12
N SER A 281 2.67 1.22 -1.03
CA SER A 281 2.26 0.66 0.25
C SER A 281 3.41 0.43 1.21
N GLU A 282 4.53 -0.04 0.70
CA GLU A 282 5.77 -0.26 1.45
C GLU A 282 6.48 1.05 1.80
N ILE A 283 6.39 2.06 0.92
CA ILE A 283 6.94 3.40 1.20
C ILE A 283 6.18 4.06 2.33
N ALA A 284 4.85 3.97 2.35
CA ALA A 284 4.01 4.47 3.45
C ALA A 284 4.23 3.75 4.79
N PHE A 285 4.75 2.53 4.76
CA PHE A 285 5.05 1.77 5.98
C PHE A 285 6.41 2.15 6.57
N VAL A 286 7.39 2.42 5.70
CA VAL A 286 8.77 2.78 6.11
C VAL A 286 8.92 4.27 6.40
N GLY A 287 8.21 5.14 5.67
CA GLY A 287 8.23 6.60 5.81
C GLY A 287 7.31 7.10 6.91
#